data_AF-A0A7J8X5G0-F1
#
_entry.id   AF-A0A7J8X5G0-F1
#
_cell.length_a   1.000
_cell.length_b   1.000
_cell.length_c   1.000
_cell.angle_alpha   90.00
_cell.angle_beta   90.00
_cell.angle_gamma   90.00
#
_symmetry.space_group_name_H-M   'P 1'
#
loop_
_entity.id
_entity.type
_entity.pdbx_description
1 polymer ?
#
loop_
_entity_poly.entity_id
_entity_poly.type
_entity_poly.pdbx_seq_one_letter_code
_entity_poly.pdbx_strand_id
1 'polypeptide(L)'
;IETNECLENNGGCWEDKTDNITACRDTFRGRVCECPIVNGVKFSGDGYTHCEASGALQCEINNGGCWRETQEGKTYSACLDDHLHGCKCPPGFKGDGVNGCEDVDECKEKLACQCPGCKCKNTWGSYECSCSDGSLYMREHDMCISKNGKTEVSSGFVWAIILGLVVAGTVGYAIYKYRIRRYMDSEIRAIMAQYMPLDNQPSNIHHPDI
;
A
#
# COMPACT_ATOMS: atom_id res chain seq x y z
N ILE A 1 14.72 12.23 -65.78
CA ILE A 1 15.54 12.99 -64.83
C ILE A 1 14.86 12.78 -63.49
N GLU A 2 15.48 12.01 -62.61
CA GLU A 2 15.11 11.96 -61.20
C GLU A 2 15.67 13.24 -60.59
N THR A 3 14.81 14.23 -60.39
CA THR A 3 15.13 15.36 -59.54
C THR A 3 14.96 14.86 -58.11
N ASN A 4 16.02 14.93 -57.30
CA ASN A 4 15.88 14.70 -55.87
C ASN A 4 15.47 16.04 -55.26
N GLU A 5 14.17 16.25 -55.11
CA GLU A 5 13.64 17.50 -54.61
C GLU A 5 13.76 17.60 -53.09
N CYS A 6 13.90 16.48 -52.37
CA CYS A 6 14.11 16.50 -50.92
C CYS A 6 15.50 17.02 -50.52
N LEU A 7 16.52 16.95 -51.37
CA LEU A 7 17.85 17.51 -51.08
C LEU A 7 17.86 19.04 -51.02
N GLU A 8 16.93 19.71 -51.69
CA GLU A 8 16.82 21.17 -51.65
C GLU A 8 15.72 21.61 -50.68
N ASN A 9 16.12 22.21 -49.54
CA ASN A 9 15.20 22.72 -48.51
C ASN A 9 14.16 21.67 -48.02
N ASN A 10 14.53 20.39 -47.93
CA ASN A 10 13.64 19.28 -47.61
C ASN A 10 12.40 19.20 -48.54
N GLY A 11 12.59 19.67 -49.78
CA GLY A 11 11.55 19.99 -50.74
C GLY A 11 10.62 21.14 -50.33
N GLY A 12 10.60 21.60 -49.08
CA GLY A 12 9.55 22.42 -48.49
C GLY A 12 8.51 21.60 -47.74
N CYS A 13 8.94 20.50 -47.11
CA CYS A 13 8.11 19.69 -46.23
C CYS A 13 8.61 19.64 -44.81
N TRP A 14 7.75 19.16 -43.93
CA TRP A 14 7.99 19.21 -42.50
C TRP A 14 9.24 18.41 -42.14
N GLU A 15 10.03 18.99 -41.25
CA GLU A 15 11.27 18.43 -40.74
C GLU A 15 11.40 18.78 -39.26
N ASP A 16 11.60 17.76 -38.43
CA ASP A 16 12.11 17.95 -37.08
C ASP A 16 13.64 17.90 -37.12
N LYS A 17 14.26 19.05 -36.88
CA LYS A 17 15.72 19.21 -36.87
C LYS A 17 16.38 18.63 -35.63
N THR A 18 15.63 18.43 -34.55
CA THR A 18 16.14 17.93 -33.27
C THR A 18 16.40 16.44 -33.36
N ASP A 19 15.46 15.70 -33.94
CA ASP A 19 15.51 14.24 -34.08
C ASP A 19 15.85 13.78 -35.51
N ASN A 20 16.10 14.74 -36.43
CA ASN A 20 16.40 14.49 -37.85
C ASN A 20 15.33 13.63 -38.54
N ILE A 21 14.06 14.01 -38.35
CA ILE A 21 12.90 13.32 -38.90
C ILE A 21 12.31 14.19 -40.00
N THR A 22 12.06 13.59 -41.18
CA THR A 22 11.50 14.31 -42.33
C THR A 22 10.24 13.64 -42.86
N ALA A 23 9.29 14.46 -43.32
CA ALA A 23 8.12 14.02 -44.06
C ALA A 23 8.36 13.94 -45.58
N CYS A 24 9.51 14.37 -46.09
CA CYS A 24 9.79 14.40 -47.52
C CYS A 24 10.23 13.02 -48.03
N ARG A 25 9.57 12.52 -49.08
CA ARG A 25 9.96 11.30 -49.80
C ARG A 25 10.00 11.56 -51.30
N ASP A 26 11.15 11.35 -51.92
CA ASP A 26 11.29 11.42 -53.37
C ASP A 26 10.54 10.27 -54.07
N THR A 27 10.04 10.54 -55.26
CA THR A 27 9.30 9.60 -56.12
C THR A 27 9.73 9.77 -57.57
N PHE A 28 9.42 8.80 -58.42
CA PHE A 28 9.74 8.88 -59.86
C PHE A 28 9.07 10.04 -60.61
N ARG A 29 8.11 10.74 -60.00
CA ARG A 29 7.37 11.88 -60.58
C ARG A 29 7.48 13.18 -59.75
N GLY A 30 8.48 13.28 -58.89
CA GLY A 30 8.70 14.43 -58.00
C GLY A 30 8.77 14.00 -56.54
N ARG A 31 8.28 14.82 -55.60
CA ARG A 31 8.27 14.50 -54.16
C ARG A 31 6.86 14.36 -53.59
N VAL A 32 6.74 13.59 -52.51
CA VAL A 32 5.54 13.52 -51.67
C VAL A 32 5.90 13.89 -50.24
N CYS A 33 4.95 14.50 -49.54
CA CYS A 33 5.11 14.90 -48.15
C CYS A 33 4.09 14.16 -47.31
N GLU A 34 4.59 13.25 -46.50
CA GLU A 34 3.81 12.31 -45.73
C GLU A 34 4.50 12.12 -44.39
N CYS A 35 3.76 12.29 -43.29
CA CYS A 35 4.32 12.12 -41.96
C CYS A 35 4.87 10.69 -41.79
N PRO A 36 6.13 10.52 -41.36
CA PRO A 36 6.79 9.22 -41.35
C PRO A 36 6.34 8.34 -40.17
N ILE A 37 6.79 7.09 -40.19
CA ILE A 37 6.77 6.20 -39.02
C ILE A 37 8.23 5.90 -38.67
N VAL A 38 8.68 6.37 -37.51
CA VAL A 38 10.07 6.23 -37.06
C VAL A 38 10.08 5.45 -35.75
N ASN A 39 10.88 4.39 -35.67
CA ASN A 39 10.96 3.51 -34.48
C ASN A 39 9.60 3.01 -33.96
N GLY A 40 8.62 2.83 -34.86
CA GLY A 40 7.25 2.42 -34.51
C GLY A 40 6.33 3.56 -34.06
N VAL A 41 6.85 4.76 -33.85
CA VAL A 41 6.05 5.96 -33.57
C VAL A 41 5.45 6.48 -34.87
N LYS A 42 4.12 6.57 -34.91
CA LYS A 42 3.40 7.12 -36.06
C LYS A 42 3.27 8.62 -35.90
N PHE A 43 3.64 9.38 -36.93
CA PHE A 43 3.38 10.81 -36.97
C PHE A 43 2.09 11.08 -37.76
N SER A 44 1.32 12.08 -37.34
CA SER A 44 0.08 12.51 -37.98
C SER A 44 0.07 14.02 -38.18
N GLY A 45 -0.46 14.48 -39.31
CA GLY A 45 -0.46 15.90 -39.67
C GLY A 45 -0.63 16.11 -41.17
N ASP A 46 -0.27 17.29 -41.65
CA ASP A 46 -0.38 17.67 -43.07
C ASP A 46 0.84 17.24 -43.91
N GLY A 47 1.97 16.89 -43.27
CA GLY A 47 3.23 16.53 -43.93
C GLY A 47 4.04 17.71 -44.47
N TYR A 48 3.45 18.91 -44.54
CA TYR A 48 4.09 20.10 -45.10
C TYR A 48 4.62 21.03 -44.01
N THR A 49 3.79 21.33 -43.02
CA THR A 49 4.11 22.30 -41.96
C THR A 49 4.00 21.70 -40.57
N HIS A 50 3.31 20.57 -40.42
CA HIS A 50 3.00 19.97 -39.15
C HIS A 50 2.94 18.45 -39.27
N CYS A 51 3.77 17.78 -38.47
CA CYS A 51 3.61 16.39 -38.10
C CYS A 51 3.85 16.28 -36.59
N GLU A 52 2.96 15.60 -35.89
CA GLU A 52 3.07 15.36 -34.45
C GLU A 52 3.01 13.86 -34.17
N ALA A 53 3.72 13.41 -33.15
CA ALA A 53 3.69 12.02 -32.72
C ALA A 53 2.26 11.64 -32.27
N SER A 54 1.83 10.43 -32.63
CA SER A 54 0.46 9.97 -32.41
C SER A 54 0.44 8.48 -32.07
N GLY A 55 -0.47 8.12 -31.15
CA GLY A 55 -0.76 6.74 -30.77
C GLY A 55 -0.02 6.29 -29.51
N ALA A 56 0.00 4.98 -29.27
CA ALA A 56 0.50 4.38 -28.01
C ALA A 56 2.01 4.54 -27.75
N LEU A 57 2.78 4.97 -28.75
CA LEU A 57 4.24 5.14 -28.66
C LEU A 57 4.65 6.62 -28.85
N GLN A 58 3.72 7.56 -28.70
CA GLN A 58 3.99 8.96 -28.98
C GLN A 58 5.10 9.56 -28.11
N CYS A 59 5.32 9.02 -26.90
CA CYS A 59 6.30 9.53 -25.95
C CYS A 59 7.74 9.02 -26.19
N GLU A 60 7.96 8.06 -27.08
CA GLU A 60 9.27 7.45 -27.34
C GLU A 60 10.26 8.42 -28.02
N ILE A 61 9.75 9.25 -28.92
CA ILE A 61 10.57 10.25 -29.64
C ILE A 61 10.30 11.62 -29.03
N ASN A 62 11.37 12.27 -28.56
CA ASN A 62 11.34 13.60 -27.97
C ASN A 62 10.22 13.83 -26.94
N ASN A 63 9.86 12.78 -26.18
CA ASN A 63 8.76 12.82 -25.21
C ASN A 63 7.43 13.33 -25.81
N GLY A 64 7.17 13.05 -27.09
CA GLY A 64 5.97 13.49 -27.81
C GLY A 64 5.87 15.01 -27.99
N GLY A 65 6.97 15.75 -27.88
CA GLY A 65 6.95 17.21 -27.85
C GLY A 65 6.47 17.80 -26.52
N CYS A 66 6.26 16.97 -25.50
CA CYS A 66 5.80 17.38 -24.18
C CYS A 66 6.97 17.67 -23.24
N TRP A 67 6.71 18.50 -22.24
CA TRP A 67 7.64 18.80 -21.17
C TRP A 67 8.08 17.55 -20.41
N ARG A 68 9.38 17.49 -20.09
CA ARG A 68 10.01 16.46 -19.27
C ARG A 68 11.15 17.07 -18.48
N GLU A 69 11.17 16.80 -17.18
CA GLU A 69 12.24 17.27 -16.29
C GLU A 69 12.60 16.20 -15.26
N THR A 70 13.89 16.12 -14.93
CA THR A 70 14.40 15.22 -13.90
C THR A 70 14.96 16.03 -12.75
N GLN A 71 14.41 15.85 -11.55
CA GLN A 71 14.86 16.52 -10.34
C GLN A 71 15.05 15.49 -9.21
N GLU A 72 16.18 15.58 -8.48
CA GLU A 72 16.52 14.68 -7.38
C GLU A 72 16.41 13.17 -7.72
N GLY A 73 16.68 12.79 -8.96
CA GLY A 73 16.62 11.40 -9.44
C GLY A 73 15.20 10.91 -9.77
N LYS A 74 14.18 11.76 -9.70
CA LYS A 74 12.83 11.49 -10.18
C LYS A 74 12.58 12.24 -11.49
N THR A 75 12.08 11.52 -12.50
CA THR A 75 11.71 12.11 -13.79
C THR A 75 10.21 12.28 -13.85
N TYR A 76 9.78 13.48 -14.20
CA TYR A 76 8.39 13.85 -14.41
C TYR A 76 8.21 14.18 -15.90
N SER A 77 7.14 13.68 -16.51
CA SER A 77 6.80 13.94 -17.90
C SER A 77 5.34 14.35 -18.02
N ALA A 78 5.06 15.23 -18.99
CA ALA A 78 3.71 15.61 -19.37
C ALA A 78 3.14 14.74 -20.51
N CYS A 79 3.92 13.78 -21.01
CA CYS A 79 3.49 12.88 -22.07
C CYS A 79 2.78 11.65 -21.47
N LEU A 80 1.63 11.28 -22.02
CA LEU A 80 0.83 10.13 -21.62
C LEU A 80 0.65 9.19 -22.83
N ASP A 81 0.87 7.89 -22.65
CA ASP A 81 0.73 6.89 -23.73
C ASP A 81 -0.71 6.40 -23.96
N ASP A 82 -1.71 7.05 -23.34
CA ASP A 82 -3.12 6.61 -23.31
C ASP A 82 -3.94 6.98 -24.57
N HIS A 83 -3.32 7.01 -25.75
CA HIS A 83 -3.93 7.39 -27.05
C HIS A 83 -4.60 8.78 -27.10
N LEU A 84 -4.52 9.58 -26.04
CA LEU A 84 -4.97 10.96 -26.01
C LEU A 84 -3.90 11.83 -26.69
N HIS A 85 -4.31 12.55 -27.73
CA HIS A 85 -3.47 13.56 -28.37
C HIS A 85 -3.28 14.73 -27.41
N GLY A 86 -2.02 15.04 -27.09
CA GLY A 86 -1.63 16.24 -26.35
C GLY A 86 -0.94 16.00 -25.00
N CYS A 87 -0.27 17.04 -24.53
CA CYS A 87 0.50 17.03 -23.30
C CYS A 87 -0.35 17.42 -22.09
N LYS A 88 -0.17 16.72 -20.97
CA LYS A 88 -0.83 17.03 -19.71
C LYS A 88 0.15 16.92 -18.55
N CYS A 89 0.28 17.98 -17.78
CA CYS A 89 1.15 17.99 -16.61
C CYS A 89 0.80 16.85 -15.64
N PRO A 90 1.81 16.19 -15.04
CA PRO A 90 1.58 15.15 -14.06
C PRO A 90 0.96 15.73 -12.77
N PRO A 91 0.36 14.89 -11.91
CA PRO A 91 -0.20 15.33 -10.63
C PRO A 91 0.85 16.07 -9.78
N GLY A 92 0.42 17.14 -9.09
CA GLY A 92 1.33 18.02 -8.34
C GLY A 92 1.93 19.16 -9.18
N PHE A 93 1.62 19.21 -10.48
CA PHE A 93 2.05 20.29 -11.37
C PHE A 93 0.89 20.97 -12.08
N LYS A 94 1.09 22.22 -12.49
CA LYS A 94 0.15 23.02 -13.28
C LYS A 94 0.85 23.62 -14.49
N GLY A 95 0.15 23.69 -15.61
CA GLY A 95 0.71 24.22 -16.86
C GLY A 95 0.01 23.67 -18.09
N ASP A 96 0.57 23.99 -19.26
CA ASP A 96 0.11 23.53 -20.56
C ASP A 96 0.73 22.19 -20.97
N GLY A 97 1.75 21.71 -20.26
CA GLY A 97 2.44 20.45 -20.54
C GLY A 97 3.39 20.48 -21.73
N VAL A 98 3.42 21.58 -22.50
CA VAL A 98 4.28 21.76 -23.67
C VAL A 98 5.42 22.72 -23.34
N ASN A 99 5.08 23.93 -22.92
CA ASN A 99 6.07 24.96 -22.60
C ASN A 99 6.63 24.80 -21.18
N GLY A 100 5.87 24.15 -20.29
CA GLY A 100 6.35 23.80 -18.97
C GLY A 100 5.27 23.31 -18.02
N CYS A 101 5.72 22.64 -16.96
CA CYS A 101 4.88 22.30 -15.82
C CYS A 101 5.51 22.90 -14.56
N GLU A 102 4.78 23.78 -13.89
CA GLU A 102 5.20 24.40 -12.64
C GLU A 102 4.70 23.58 -11.46
N ASP A 103 5.55 23.42 -10.44
CA ASP A 103 5.20 22.77 -9.18
C ASP A 103 4.05 23.51 -8.47
N VAL A 104 3.06 22.75 -8.00
CA VAL A 104 1.95 23.28 -7.21
C VAL A 104 2.35 23.20 -5.75
N ASP A 105 2.48 24.35 -5.09
CA ASP A 105 2.74 24.40 -3.66
C ASP A 105 1.47 24.09 -2.87
N GLU A 106 1.22 22.81 -2.59
CA GLU A 106 0.00 22.38 -1.90
C GLU A 106 -0.08 22.91 -0.47
N CYS A 107 1.05 23.27 0.15
CA CYS A 107 1.12 23.89 1.47
C CYS A 107 0.61 25.33 1.44
N LYS A 108 1.06 26.11 0.45
CA LYS A 108 0.68 27.53 0.30
C LYS A 108 -0.74 27.70 -0.22
N GLU A 109 -1.15 26.83 -1.14
CA GLU A 109 -2.52 26.81 -1.67
C GLU A 109 -3.51 26.16 -0.66
N LYS A 110 -3.00 25.63 0.47
CA LYS A 110 -3.78 24.93 1.49
C LYS A 110 -4.59 23.78 0.89
N LEU A 111 -4.06 23.08 -0.10
CA LEU A 111 -4.72 21.91 -0.68
C LEU A 111 -4.49 20.66 0.17
N ALA A 112 -3.46 20.67 1.04
CA ALA A 112 -3.11 19.55 1.89
C ALA A 112 -2.58 19.96 3.28
N CYS A 113 -2.52 18.97 4.19
CA CYS A 113 -2.01 19.09 5.56
C CYS A 113 -2.73 20.17 6.39
N GLN A 114 -4.07 20.25 6.31
CA GLN A 114 -4.85 21.27 7.01
C GLN A 114 -5.13 20.94 8.49
N CYS A 115 -4.68 19.79 9.00
CA CYS A 115 -4.93 19.39 10.37
C CYS A 115 -4.26 20.30 11.44
N PRO A 116 -4.90 20.44 12.61
CA PRO A 116 -4.30 21.14 13.75
C PRO A 116 -3.07 20.38 14.25
N GLY A 117 -1.91 21.06 14.27
CA GLY A 117 -0.62 20.47 14.64
C GLY A 117 0.16 19.82 13.49
N CYS A 118 -0.34 19.93 12.25
CA CYS A 118 0.36 19.45 11.07
C CYS A 118 1.38 20.47 10.57
N LYS A 119 2.53 19.96 10.13
CA LYS A 119 3.59 20.69 9.44
C LYS A 119 3.61 20.22 8.01
N CYS A 120 3.36 21.14 7.09
CA CYS A 120 3.46 20.91 5.66
C CYS A 120 4.84 21.34 5.17
N LYS A 121 5.48 20.51 4.36
CA LYS A 121 6.70 20.82 3.63
C LYS A 121 6.45 20.53 2.16
N ASN A 122 6.50 21.57 1.33
CA ASN A 122 6.43 21.41 -0.11
C ASN A 122 7.67 20.70 -0.63
N THR A 123 7.49 19.81 -1.59
CA THR A 123 8.56 19.11 -2.31
C THR A 123 8.26 19.20 -3.81
N TRP A 124 9.19 18.83 -4.67
CA TRP A 124 8.93 18.93 -6.10
C TRP A 124 8.02 17.80 -6.61
N GLY A 125 6.88 18.18 -7.18
CA GLY A 125 5.80 17.32 -7.61
C GLY A 125 5.00 16.67 -6.48
N SER A 126 5.19 17.10 -5.23
CA SER A 126 4.47 16.54 -4.09
C SER A 126 4.64 17.37 -2.82
N TYR A 127 4.08 16.88 -1.72
CA TYR A 127 4.24 17.46 -0.40
C TYR A 127 4.42 16.38 0.67
N GLU A 128 5.11 16.77 1.74
CA GLU A 128 5.31 15.96 2.93
C GLU A 128 4.57 16.61 4.10
N CYS A 129 3.57 15.90 4.64
CA CYS A 129 2.94 16.29 5.89
C CYS A 129 3.55 15.49 7.04
N SER A 130 3.85 16.18 8.13
CA SER A 130 4.26 15.57 9.40
C SER A 130 3.43 16.14 10.55
N CYS A 131 3.24 15.36 11.60
CA CYS A 131 2.55 15.82 12.80
C CYS A 131 3.55 16.30 13.86
N SER A 132 3.15 17.31 14.64
CA SER A 132 3.86 17.63 15.88
C SER A 132 3.82 16.43 16.84
N ASP A 133 4.92 16.24 17.57
CA ASP A 133 5.03 15.28 18.68
C ASP A 133 5.12 13.79 18.31
N GLY A 134 5.57 13.47 17.09
CA GLY A 134 5.87 12.08 16.69
C GLY A 134 4.63 11.19 16.49
N SER A 135 3.45 11.83 16.40
CA SER A 135 2.19 11.20 16.01
C SER A 135 2.20 10.81 14.52
N LEU A 136 1.37 9.83 14.15
CA LEU A 136 1.29 9.34 12.77
C LEU A 136 0.33 10.22 11.97
N TYR A 137 0.80 10.73 10.83
CA TYR A 137 -0.04 11.44 9.87
C TYR A 137 -0.78 10.47 8.95
N MET A 138 -2.09 10.65 8.78
CA MET A 138 -2.93 9.81 7.95
C MET A 138 -3.50 10.62 6.77
N ARG A 139 -2.98 10.38 5.56
CA ARG A 139 -3.28 11.17 4.34
C ARG A 139 -4.76 11.23 3.97
N GLU A 140 -5.50 10.12 4.10
CA GLU A 140 -6.89 10.02 3.62
C GLU A 140 -7.87 10.90 4.43
N HIS A 141 -7.63 11.03 5.73
CA HIS A 141 -8.51 11.77 6.63
C HIS A 141 -7.86 13.06 7.17
N ASP A 142 -6.69 13.44 6.63
CA ASP A 142 -5.90 14.61 7.02
C ASP A 142 -5.87 14.79 8.55
N MET A 143 -5.34 13.79 9.26
CA MET A 143 -5.36 13.78 10.73
C MET A 143 -4.09 13.19 11.34
N CYS A 144 -3.80 13.62 12.58
CA CYS A 144 -2.71 13.10 13.40
C CYS A 144 -3.22 12.13 14.46
N ILE A 145 -2.66 10.92 14.47
CA ILE A 145 -2.96 9.90 15.46
C ILE A 145 -1.82 9.85 16.47
N SER A 146 -2.12 10.21 17.71
CA SER A 146 -1.17 10.08 18.81
C SER A 146 -0.82 8.61 19.05
N LYS A 147 0.48 8.31 19.13
CA LYS A 147 0.97 6.97 19.48
C LYS A 147 0.78 6.62 20.96
N ASN A 148 0.23 7.52 21.79
CA ASN A 148 -0.08 7.24 23.19
C ASN A 148 -1.39 6.46 23.34
N GLY A 149 -1.46 5.31 22.69
CA GLY A 149 -2.38 4.24 22.99
C GLY A 149 -1.70 3.18 23.86
N LYS A 150 -1.05 3.58 24.97
CA LYS A 150 -0.88 2.62 26.05
C LYS A 150 -2.25 2.46 26.66
N THR A 151 -3.04 1.53 26.14
CA THR A 151 -4.15 0.97 26.90
C THR A 151 -3.51 0.34 28.11
N GLU A 152 -3.37 1.13 29.17
CA GLU A 152 -2.94 0.70 30.48
C GLU A 152 -4.11 -0.13 31.02
N VAL A 153 -4.30 -1.33 30.45
CA VAL A 153 -4.98 -2.39 31.17
C VAL A 153 -4.02 -2.68 32.30
N SER A 154 -4.22 -1.97 33.41
CA SER A 154 -3.42 -2.11 34.61
C SER A 154 -3.22 -3.59 34.83
N SER A 155 -1.96 -4.02 34.87
CA SER A 155 -1.57 -5.43 35.01
C SER A 155 -2.35 -6.12 36.15
N GLY A 156 -2.78 -5.34 37.15
CA GLY A 156 -3.69 -5.77 38.21
C GLY A 156 -5.04 -6.33 37.74
N PHE A 157 -5.67 -5.82 36.68
CA PHE A 157 -6.94 -6.35 36.16
C PHE A 157 -6.78 -7.75 35.57
N VAL A 158 -5.68 -8.01 34.88
CA VAL A 158 -5.39 -9.34 34.31
C VAL A 158 -5.12 -10.34 35.44
N TRP A 159 -4.32 -9.96 36.43
CA TRP A 159 -4.04 -10.80 37.60
C TRP A 159 -5.28 -11.05 38.47
N ALA A 160 -6.17 -10.08 38.62
CA ALA A 160 -7.42 -10.25 39.36
C ALA A 160 -8.35 -11.29 38.72
N ILE A 161 -8.44 -11.31 37.39
CA ILE A 161 -9.24 -12.31 36.66
C ILE A 161 -8.63 -13.71 36.83
N ILE A 162 -7.31 -13.84 36.71
CA ILE A 162 -6.60 -15.12 36.89
C ILE A 162 -6.80 -15.66 38.30
N LEU A 163 -6.62 -14.81 39.33
CA LEU A 163 -6.83 -15.21 40.73
C LEU A 163 -8.29 -15.60 41.00
N GLY A 164 -9.25 -14.87 40.43
CA GLY A 164 -10.68 -15.20 40.54
C GLY A 164 -11.01 -16.59 39.98
N LEU A 165 -10.44 -16.95 38.83
CA LEU A 165 -10.64 -18.28 38.21
C LEU A 165 -10.01 -19.41 39.02
N VAL A 166 -8.82 -19.19 39.59
CA VAL A 166 -8.16 -20.17 40.47
C VAL A 166 -8.98 -20.40 41.74
N VAL A 167 -9.49 -19.34 42.37
CA VAL A 167 -10.35 -19.46 43.55
C VAL A 167 -11.65 -20.20 43.22
N ALA A 168 -12.32 -19.85 42.11
CA ALA A 168 -13.52 -20.55 41.69
C ALA A 168 -13.27 -22.05 41.41
N GLY A 169 -12.16 -22.37 40.73
CA GLY A 169 -11.76 -23.75 40.45
C GLY A 169 -11.46 -24.56 41.71
N THR A 170 -10.71 -23.99 42.66
CA THR A 170 -10.38 -24.66 43.93
C THR A 170 -11.61 -24.90 44.81
N VAL A 171 -12.51 -23.91 44.90
CA VAL A 171 -13.79 -24.06 45.63
C VAL A 171 -14.66 -25.14 44.97
N GLY A 172 -14.78 -25.14 43.65
CA GLY A 172 -15.51 -26.16 42.90
C GLY A 172 -14.96 -27.57 43.12
N TYR A 173 -13.63 -27.73 43.06
CA TYR A 173 -12.95 -29.01 43.31
C TYR A 173 -13.18 -29.53 44.74
N ALA A 174 -13.15 -28.64 45.74
CA ALA A 174 -13.42 -28.99 47.14
C ALA A 174 -14.86 -29.50 47.32
N ILE A 175 -15.85 -28.82 46.72
CA ILE A 175 -17.27 -29.23 46.75
C ILE A 175 -17.46 -30.58 46.06
N TYR A 176 -16.85 -30.78 44.89
CA TYR A 176 -16.89 -32.05 44.15
C TYR A 176 -16.36 -33.21 45.01
N LYS A 177 -15.18 -33.04 45.62
CA LYS A 177 -14.55 -34.05 46.48
C LYS A 177 -15.37 -34.33 47.75
N TYR A 178 -15.94 -33.29 48.36
CA TYR A 178 -16.82 -33.43 49.51
C TYR A 178 -18.09 -34.22 49.17
N ARG A 179 -18.71 -33.93 48.01
CA ARG A 179 -19.89 -34.65 47.53
C ARG A 179 -19.59 -36.12 47.26
N ILE A 180 -18.49 -36.45 46.59
CA ILE A 180 -18.08 -37.85 46.38
C ILE A 180 -17.86 -38.58 47.70
N ARG A 181 -17.13 -37.98 48.65
CA ARG A 181 -16.86 -38.62 49.93
C ARG A 181 -18.15 -38.86 50.74
N ARG A 182 -19.14 -37.97 50.61
CA ARG A 182 -20.47 -38.15 51.22
C ARG A 182 -21.30 -39.24 50.54
N TYR A 183 -21.26 -39.35 49.20
CA TYR A 183 -21.87 -40.47 48.48
C TYR A 183 -21.30 -41.83 48.92
N MET A 184 -19.97 -41.90 49.14
CA MET A 184 -19.31 -43.10 49.66
C MET A 184 -19.77 -43.47 51.08
N ASP A 185 -20.08 -42.49 51.94
CA ASP A 185 -20.55 -42.76 53.32
C ASP A 185 -22.03 -43.15 53.38
N SER A 186 -22.86 -42.70 52.42
CA SER A 186 -24.28 -43.07 52.35
C SER A 186 -24.55 -44.38 51.61
N GLU A 187 -23.79 -44.72 50.57
CA GLU A 187 -24.07 -45.92 49.74
C GLU A 187 -23.17 -47.13 50.07
N ILE A 188 -21.98 -46.95 50.66
CA ILE A 188 -21.05 -48.09 50.91
C ILE A 188 -21.22 -48.73 52.30
N ARG A 189 -21.88 -48.09 53.27
CA ARG A 189 -22.29 -48.80 54.51
C ARG A 189 -23.31 -49.91 54.24
N ALA A 190 -24.07 -49.82 53.14
CA ALA A 190 -25.02 -50.86 52.76
C ALA A 190 -24.34 -52.10 52.16
N ILE A 191 -23.21 -51.94 51.45
CA ILE A 191 -22.56 -53.04 50.72
C ILE A 191 -21.50 -53.76 51.60
N MET A 192 -20.80 -53.06 52.51
CA MET A 192 -19.84 -53.70 53.43
C MET A 192 -20.49 -54.50 54.57
N ALA A 193 -21.81 -54.37 54.81
CA ALA A 193 -22.52 -55.16 55.81
C ALA A 193 -22.76 -56.63 55.38
N GLN A 194 -22.54 -56.99 54.10
CA GLN A 194 -22.77 -58.35 53.62
C GLN A 194 -21.54 -59.29 53.66
N TYR A 195 -20.36 -58.82 54.06
CA TYR A 195 -19.12 -59.62 53.96
C TYR A 195 -18.30 -59.76 55.26
N MET A 196 -18.86 -59.46 56.43
CA MET A 196 -18.15 -59.70 57.69
C MET A 196 -18.97 -60.54 58.68
N PRO A 197 -18.79 -61.88 58.72
CA PRO A 197 -19.21 -62.69 59.86
C PRO A 197 -18.17 -62.57 60.98
N LEU A 198 -18.64 -62.31 62.21
CA LEU A 198 -17.89 -62.55 63.43
C LEU A 198 -17.85 -64.06 63.70
N ASP A 199 -16.69 -64.69 63.58
CA ASP A 199 -16.43 -65.93 64.29
C ASP A 199 -15.87 -65.59 65.68
N ASN A 200 -16.73 -65.78 66.68
CA ASN A 200 -16.36 -65.87 68.08
C ASN A 200 -16.46 -67.34 68.48
N GLN A 201 -15.32 -67.98 68.78
CA GLN A 201 -15.31 -69.17 69.63
C GLN A 201 -14.15 -69.10 70.65
N PRO A 202 -14.42 -69.38 71.94
CA PRO A 202 -13.44 -69.32 73.02
C PRO A 202 -12.84 -70.70 73.30
N SER A 203 -11.53 -70.77 73.53
CA SER A 203 -10.93 -71.84 74.34
C SER A 203 -9.54 -71.44 74.85
N ASN A 204 -9.42 -71.50 76.18
CA ASN A 204 -8.18 -71.43 76.96
C ASN A 204 -7.11 -72.40 76.41
N ILE A 205 -5.82 -72.07 76.60
CA ILE A 205 -4.81 -72.88 77.33
C ILE A 205 -3.47 -72.11 77.38
N HIS A 206 -2.82 -72.22 78.54
CA HIS A 206 -1.53 -71.68 79.00
C HIS A 206 -0.31 -71.75 78.05
N HIS A 207 0.58 -70.74 78.20
CA HIS A 207 2.06 -70.74 78.38
C HIS A 207 2.82 -72.11 78.40
N PRO A 208 4.18 -72.19 78.23
CA PRO A 208 5.17 -71.12 78.07
C PRO A 208 6.40 -71.39 77.15
N ASP A 209 7.24 -70.35 77.03
CA ASP A 209 8.72 -70.27 76.88
C ASP A 209 9.50 -71.03 75.79
N ILE A 210 10.16 -70.25 74.92
CA ILE A 210 11.63 -70.06 74.70
C ILE A 210 11.86 -69.56 73.27
#